data_AF-A0A9D7CQ94-F1
#
_entry.id   AF-A0A9D7CQ94-F1
#
_cell.length_a   1.000
_cell.length_b   1.000
_cell.length_c   1.000
_cell.angle_alpha   90.00
_cell.angle_beta   90.00
_cell.angle_gamma   90.00
#
_symmetry.space_group_name_H-M   'P 1'
#
loop_
_entity.id
_entity.type
_entity.pdbx_description
1 polymer ?
#
loop_
_entity_poly.entity_id
_entity_poly.type
_entity_poly.pdbx_seq_one_letter_code
_entity_poly.pdbx_strand_id
1 'polypeptide(L)'
;MATTVTAAPRSATAAVPAESGTRRAVEFLLVGGATPLLFALSYALRRSFGLGPTEYAIGFLTFYGAHLINDPHFAVTYLLFYKNARGRALGDLFPPFQRVRYLLAGFVVPLVLALWAAYALSSRSAFALGLLIQLMFFLVGWHYVKQGFGVMTVLAARRGVRFDPAERRVLLAHAFLGWAYAWASPFDPGRAIEEKGVVYWSVRHPAGLEALTRTLCFASAAVVVVMLARKWRREGALPIATPLTAFLVSVWTWSIYSSADPLVRYVIPALHSVQYLYFVWLLRRGEAVEREGPPWFETSAQVRMGILAVSALALGWVLFHGAPTALDDLLVPKKSRLTDMGPTPYFAALYAFVNIHHYFMDFVIWRRENPETRYLTAV
;
A
#
# COMPACT_ATOMS: atom_id res chain seq x y z
N MET A 1 47.53 -28.52 -34.81
CA MET A 1 46.63 -27.45 -35.30
C MET A 1 45.81 -26.95 -34.12
N ALA A 2 46.16 -25.78 -33.58
CA ALA A 2 45.46 -25.15 -32.48
C ALA A 2 44.39 -24.21 -33.05
N THR A 3 43.12 -24.47 -32.74
CA THR A 3 41.97 -23.67 -33.15
C THR A 3 41.80 -22.51 -32.17
N THR A 4 42.19 -21.31 -32.60
CA THR A 4 41.94 -20.05 -31.91
C THR A 4 40.45 -19.74 -31.96
N VAL A 5 39.77 -19.78 -30.81
CA VAL A 5 38.40 -19.30 -30.66
C VAL A 5 38.45 -17.78 -30.56
N THR A 6 38.03 -17.11 -31.63
CA THR A 6 37.90 -15.64 -31.69
C THR A 6 36.76 -15.22 -30.78
N ALA A 7 37.08 -14.55 -29.67
CA ALA A 7 36.09 -13.97 -28.77
C ALA A 7 35.28 -12.88 -29.50
N ALA A 8 33.95 -13.05 -29.51
CA ALA A 8 33.04 -12.05 -30.05
C ALA A 8 33.19 -10.71 -29.29
N PRO A 9 33.09 -9.56 -30.00
CA PRO A 9 33.21 -8.26 -29.37
C PRO A 9 32.08 -8.09 -28.34
N ARG A 10 32.46 -7.71 -27.11
CA ARG A 10 31.54 -7.28 -26.05
C ARG A 10 30.69 -6.15 -26.62
N SER A 11 29.38 -6.36 -26.74
CA SER A 11 28.43 -5.31 -27.08
C SER A 11 28.64 -4.16 -26.11
N ALA A 12 28.97 -2.98 -26.63
CA ALA A 12 29.03 -1.76 -25.85
C ALA A 12 27.70 -1.62 -25.10
N THR A 13 27.76 -1.68 -23.77
CA THR A 13 26.67 -1.29 -22.89
C THR A 13 26.30 0.14 -23.27
N ALA A 14 25.15 0.29 -23.95
CA ALA A 14 24.58 1.59 -24.24
C ALA A 14 24.48 2.36 -22.93
N ALA A 15 25.11 3.53 -22.88
CA ALA A 15 25.03 4.42 -21.73
C ALA A 15 23.56 4.76 -21.48
N VAL A 16 23.07 4.40 -20.29
CA VAL A 16 21.71 4.70 -19.86
C VAL A 16 21.54 6.22 -19.90
N PRO A 17 20.52 6.77 -20.62
CA PRO A 17 20.30 8.20 -20.66
C PRO A 17 20.08 8.70 -19.23
N ALA A 18 20.82 9.74 -18.83
CA ALA A 18 20.62 10.37 -17.53
C ALA A 18 19.15 10.86 -17.43
N GLU A 19 18.38 10.30 -16.50
CA GLU A 19 17.00 10.74 -16.26
C GLU A 19 16.98 12.25 -15.99
N SER A 20 16.16 12.99 -16.75
CA SER A 20 15.97 14.43 -16.58
C SER A 20 15.57 14.77 -15.13
N GLY A 21 16.06 15.90 -14.60
CA GLY A 21 15.74 16.36 -13.24
C GLY A 21 14.24 16.41 -12.93
N THR A 22 13.41 16.78 -13.91
CA THR A 22 11.94 16.80 -13.80
C THR A 22 11.36 15.42 -13.45
N ARG A 23 11.83 14.34 -14.09
CA ARG A 23 11.35 12.98 -13.79
C ARG A 23 11.68 12.55 -12.37
N ARG A 24 12.88 12.91 -11.88
CA ARG A 24 13.29 12.64 -10.49
C ARG A 24 12.47 13.43 -9.47
N ALA A 25 12.12 14.68 -9.78
CA ALA A 25 11.26 15.50 -8.93
C ALA A 25 9.83 14.92 -8.88
N VAL A 26 9.28 14.53 -10.02
CA VAL A 26 7.96 13.87 -10.09
C VAL A 26 7.98 12.56 -9.30
N GLU A 27 8.97 11.69 -9.50
CA GLU A 27 9.10 10.45 -8.70
C GLU A 27 9.16 10.77 -7.20
N PHE A 28 9.98 11.74 -6.79
CA PHE A 28 10.08 12.15 -5.39
C PHE A 28 8.74 12.55 -4.79
N LEU A 29 7.96 13.38 -5.48
CA LEU A 29 6.65 13.82 -5.02
C LEU A 29 5.67 12.64 -4.92
N LEU A 30 5.61 11.78 -5.94
CA LEU A 30 4.68 10.64 -6.01
C LEU A 30 4.93 9.59 -4.92
N VAL A 31 6.18 9.42 -4.49
CA VAL A 31 6.54 8.34 -3.55
C VAL A 31 6.62 8.79 -2.09
N GLY A 32 6.23 10.02 -1.77
CA GLY A 32 6.10 10.50 -0.39
C GLY A 32 6.73 11.86 -0.12
N GLY A 33 7.53 12.40 -1.04
CA GLY A 33 8.15 13.71 -0.94
C GLY A 33 7.16 14.88 -0.92
N ALA A 34 5.91 14.68 -1.35
CA ALA A 34 4.85 15.66 -1.16
C ALA A 34 4.45 15.83 0.32
N THR A 35 4.66 14.83 1.18
CA THR A 35 4.17 14.83 2.56
C THR A 35 4.69 15.99 3.40
N PRO A 36 6.00 16.30 3.45
CA PRO A 36 6.50 17.46 4.20
C PRO A 36 5.92 18.79 3.70
N LEU A 37 5.68 18.91 2.38
CA LEU A 37 5.08 20.11 1.80
C LEU A 37 3.63 20.30 2.27
N LEU A 38 2.89 19.20 2.47
CA LEU A 38 1.53 19.24 2.98
C LEU A 38 1.43 19.67 4.44
N PHE A 39 2.45 19.43 5.28
CA PHE A 39 2.50 20.00 6.64
C PHE A 39 2.65 21.51 6.59
N ALA A 40 3.53 22.04 5.73
CA ALA A 40 3.69 23.48 5.56
C ALA A 40 2.40 24.12 5.01
N LEU A 41 1.77 23.48 4.03
CA LEU A 41 0.48 23.92 3.49
C LEU A 41 -0.63 23.87 4.56
N SER A 42 -0.72 22.79 5.33
CA SER A 42 -1.68 22.66 6.44
C SER A 42 -1.49 23.78 7.48
N TYR A 43 -0.24 24.08 7.85
CA TYR A 43 0.06 25.21 8.74
C TYR A 43 -0.41 26.55 8.15
N ALA A 44 -0.08 26.83 6.88
CA ALA A 44 -0.48 28.06 6.22
C ALA A 44 -2.00 28.21 6.13
N LEU A 45 -2.72 27.17 5.68
CA LEU A 45 -4.18 27.20 5.54
C LEU A 45 -4.88 27.41 6.88
N ARG A 46 -4.48 26.68 7.94
CA ARG A 46 -5.04 26.85 9.28
C ARG A 46 -4.79 28.25 9.82
N ARG A 47 -3.62 28.83 9.56
CA ARG A 47 -3.29 30.20 9.97
C ARG A 47 -4.14 31.24 9.23
N SER A 48 -4.45 31.01 7.95
CA SER A 48 -5.20 31.95 7.13
C SER A 48 -6.72 31.85 7.31
N PHE A 49 -7.26 30.64 7.47
CA PHE A 49 -8.71 30.38 7.41
C PHE A 49 -9.29 29.74 8.68
N GLY A 50 -8.46 29.40 9.66
CA GLY A 50 -8.87 28.68 10.86
C GLY A 50 -9.02 27.17 10.63
N LEU A 51 -9.02 26.40 11.72
CA LEU A 51 -9.05 24.93 11.64
C LEU A 51 -10.38 24.40 11.08
N GLY A 52 -11.51 24.85 11.62
CA GLY A 52 -12.84 24.31 11.25
C GLY A 52 -13.15 24.38 9.75
N PRO A 53 -13.12 25.59 9.12
CA PRO A 53 -13.36 25.73 7.68
C PRO A 53 -12.37 24.93 6.82
N THR A 54 -11.09 24.92 7.22
CA THR A 54 -10.06 24.19 6.48
C THR A 54 -10.25 22.68 6.60
N GLU A 55 -10.57 22.17 7.78
CA GLU A 55 -10.84 20.74 7.99
C GLU A 55 -12.06 20.28 7.19
N TYR A 56 -13.13 21.09 7.16
CA TYR A 56 -14.29 20.79 6.32
C TYR A 56 -13.91 20.74 4.83
N ALA A 57 -13.20 21.74 4.32
CA ALA A 57 -12.82 21.80 2.91
C ALA A 57 -11.88 20.65 2.51
N ILE A 58 -10.85 20.35 3.31
CA ILE A 58 -9.91 19.26 3.04
C ILE A 58 -10.59 17.90 3.22
N GLY A 59 -11.42 17.74 4.25
CA GLY A 59 -12.20 16.52 4.47
C GLY A 59 -13.14 16.24 3.29
N PHE A 60 -13.88 17.24 2.81
CA PHE A 60 -14.73 17.13 1.63
C PHE A 60 -13.91 16.77 0.38
N LEU A 61 -12.82 17.50 0.11
CA LEU A 61 -11.96 17.25 -1.04
C LEU A 61 -11.39 15.84 -1.04
N THR A 62 -10.89 15.37 0.11
CA THR A 62 -10.29 14.04 0.24
C THR A 62 -11.33 12.92 0.19
N PHE A 63 -12.54 13.15 0.73
CA PHE A 63 -13.65 12.22 0.60
C PHE A 63 -13.99 11.96 -0.87
N TYR A 64 -14.20 12.99 -1.68
CA TYR A 64 -14.46 12.81 -3.12
C TYR A 64 -13.21 12.39 -3.90
N GLY A 65 -12.03 12.84 -3.48
CA GLY A 65 -10.75 12.42 -4.05
C GLY A 65 -10.51 10.91 -3.90
N ALA A 66 -11.05 10.28 -2.86
CA ALA A 66 -10.94 8.84 -2.65
C ALA A 66 -11.52 8.04 -3.84
N HIS A 67 -12.61 8.51 -4.45
CA HIS A 67 -13.22 7.85 -5.62
C HIS A 67 -12.28 7.78 -6.84
N LEU A 68 -11.37 8.75 -6.97
CA LEU A 68 -10.47 8.88 -8.11
C LEU A 68 -9.09 8.29 -7.86
N ILE A 69 -8.73 8.07 -6.60
CA ILE A 69 -7.38 7.69 -6.19
C ILE A 69 -7.38 6.39 -5.39
N ASN A 70 -8.16 6.32 -4.31
CA ASN A 70 -8.17 5.20 -3.37
C ASN A 70 -8.92 4.00 -3.94
N ASP A 71 -10.15 4.19 -4.42
CA ASP A 71 -10.97 3.12 -4.97
C ASP A 71 -10.28 2.41 -6.15
N PRO A 72 -9.76 3.12 -7.18
CA PRO A 72 -9.03 2.46 -8.26
C PRO A 72 -7.72 1.84 -7.79
N HIS A 73 -7.07 2.35 -6.72
CA HIS A 73 -5.89 1.71 -6.13
C HIS A 73 -6.23 0.31 -5.59
N PHE A 74 -7.30 0.16 -4.83
CA PHE A 74 -7.74 -1.15 -4.37
C PHE A 74 -8.16 -2.04 -5.55
N ALA A 75 -8.95 -1.50 -6.47
CA ALA A 75 -9.49 -2.26 -7.60
C ALA A 75 -8.42 -2.76 -8.57
N VAL A 76 -7.39 -1.93 -8.86
CA VAL A 76 -6.33 -2.34 -9.77
C VAL A 76 -5.57 -3.55 -9.20
N THR A 77 -5.45 -3.69 -7.88
CA THR A 77 -4.89 -4.89 -7.26
C THR A 77 -5.65 -6.15 -7.65
N TYR A 78 -6.99 -6.13 -7.66
CA TYR A 78 -7.79 -7.27 -8.10
C TYR A 78 -7.53 -7.59 -9.58
N LEU A 79 -7.50 -6.55 -10.43
CA LEU A 79 -7.21 -6.71 -11.86
C LEU A 79 -5.82 -7.32 -12.10
N LEU A 80 -4.82 -6.90 -11.32
CA LEU A 80 -3.47 -7.43 -11.41
C LEU A 80 -3.36 -8.83 -10.84
N PHE A 81 -3.97 -9.09 -9.68
CA PHE A 81 -3.86 -10.34 -8.96
C PHE A 81 -4.52 -11.50 -9.71
N TYR A 82 -5.75 -11.31 -10.18
CA TYR A 82 -6.51 -12.36 -10.85
C TYR A 82 -6.24 -12.46 -12.36
N LYS A 83 -5.41 -11.57 -12.92
CA LYS A 83 -4.90 -11.73 -14.29
C LYS A 83 -4.20 -13.08 -14.42
N ASN A 84 -4.63 -13.87 -15.39
CA ASN A 84 -4.11 -15.21 -15.65
C ASN A 84 -4.14 -16.12 -14.42
N ALA A 85 -5.24 -16.08 -13.65
CA ALA A 85 -5.40 -16.84 -12.42
C ALA A 85 -5.14 -18.35 -12.59
N ARG A 86 -5.57 -18.95 -13.71
CA ARG A 86 -5.31 -20.37 -14.01
C ARG A 86 -3.82 -20.67 -14.11
N GLY A 87 -3.05 -19.84 -14.83
CA GLY A 87 -1.61 -20.02 -14.97
C GLY A 87 -0.85 -19.83 -13.65
N ARG A 88 -1.32 -18.92 -12.78
CA ARG A 88 -0.72 -18.68 -11.45
C ARG A 88 -1.07 -19.74 -10.41
N ALA A 89 -2.30 -20.26 -10.44
CA ALA A 89 -2.81 -21.26 -9.50
C ALA A 89 -2.35 -22.68 -9.84
N LEU A 90 -2.39 -23.04 -11.13
CA LEU A 90 -2.22 -24.42 -11.59
C LEU A 90 -1.03 -24.62 -12.54
N GLY A 91 -0.48 -23.54 -13.09
CA GLY A 91 0.65 -23.59 -14.03
C GLY A 91 1.99 -23.22 -13.39
N ASP A 92 3.05 -23.25 -14.20
CA ASP A 92 4.44 -23.08 -13.74
C ASP A 92 4.93 -21.63 -13.71
N LEU A 93 4.02 -20.66 -13.77
CA LEU A 93 4.37 -19.24 -13.67
C LEU A 93 4.93 -18.86 -12.30
N PHE A 94 4.41 -19.50 -11.25
CA PHE A 94 4.86 -19.25 -9.87
C PHE A 94 5.63 -20.45 -9.31
N PRO A 95 6.79 -20.21 -8.68
CA PRO A 95 7.46 -21.23 -7.88
C PRO A 95 6.53 -21.77 -6.77
N PRO A 96 6.74 -23.00 -6.27
CA PRO A 96 5.79 -23.66 -5.36
C PRO A 96 5.36 -22.82 -4.15
N PHE A 97 6.32 -22.19 -3.46
CA PHE A 97 5.99 -21.33 -2.31
C PHE A 97 5.21 -20.07 -2.69
N GLN A 98 5.44 -19.51 -3.87
CA GLN A 98 4.70 -18.35 -4.36
C GLN A 98 3.28 -18.76 -4.79
N ARG A 99 3.12 -19.95 -5.39
CA ARG A 99 1.82 -20.53 -5.73
C ARG A 99 0.97 -20.78 -4.48
N VAL A 100 1.55 -21.34 -3.41
CA VAL A 100 0.84 -21.51 -2.12
C VAL A 100 0.36 -20.16 -1.58
N ARG A 101 1.22 -19.13 -1.56
CA ARG A 101 0.81 -17.79 -1.13
C ARG A 101 -0.30 -17.21 -2.00
N TYR A 102 -0.23 -17.41 -3.31
CA TYR A 102 -1.28 -17.00 -4.23
C TYR A 102 -2.62 -17.70 -3.93
N LEU A 103 -2.61 -19.01 -3.70
CA LEU A 103 -3.82 -19.76 -3.35
C LEU A 103 -4.42 -19.31 -2.02
N LEU A 104 -3.57 -19.11 -1.01
CA LEU A 104 -4.00 -18.60 0.29
C LEU A 104 -4.61 -17.19 0.17
N ALA A 105 -3.90 -16.26 -0.46
CA ALA A 105 -4.36 -14.88 -0.59
C ALA A 105 -5.58 -14.75 -1.50
N GLY A 106 -5.65 -15.53 -2.59
CA GLY A 106 -6.68 -15.42 -3.62
C GLY A 106 -7.96 -16.21 -3.37
N PHE A 107 -7.93 -17.22 -2.51
CA PHE A 107 -9.11 -18.08 -2.30
C PHE A 107 -9.41 -18.29 -0.83
N VAL A 108 -8.40 -18.64 -0.01
CA VAL A 108 -8.64 -18.96 1.40
C VAL A 108 -8.97 -17.71 2.20
N VAL A 109 -8.16 -16.66 2.08
CA VAL A 109 -8.38 -15.38 2.78
C VAL A 109 -9.75 -14.79 2.45
N PRO A 110 -10.13 -14.54 1.18
CA PRO A 110 -11.44 -13.98 0.89
C PRO A 110 -12.59 -14.90 1.32
N LEU A 111 -12.45 -16.22 1.24
CA LEU A 111 -13.48 -17.14 1.75
C LEU A 111 -13.68 -16.97 3.27
N VAL A 112 -12.60 -16.94 4.05
CA VAL A 112 -12.67 -16.74 5.51
C VAL A 112 -13.28 -15.39 5.85
N LEU A 113 -12.87 -14.31 5.17
CA LEU A 113 -13.42 -12.98 5.40
C LEU A 113 -14.91 -12.91 5.03
N ALA A 114 -15.32 -13.55 3.94
CA ALA A 114 -16.73 -13.61 3.52
C ALA A 114 -17.59 -14.38 4.53
N LEU A 115 -17.10 -15.51 5.04
CA LEU A 115 -17.80 -16.29 6.08
C LEU A 115 -17.90 -15.51 7.38
N TRP A 116 -16.84 -14.79 7.79
CA TRP A 116 -16.89 -13.92 8.96
C TRP A 116 -17.91 -12.80 8.78
N ALA A 117 -17.85 -12.06 7.68
CA ALA A 117 -18.80 -10.99 7.38
C ALA A 117 -20.25 -11.52 7.35
N ALA A 118 -20.50 -12.65 6.69
CA ALA A 118 -21.82 -13.28 6.64
C ALA A 118 -22.32 -13.67 8.03
N TYR A 119 -21.46 -14.23 8.88
CA TYR A 119 -21.79 -14.53 10.28
C TYR A 119 -22.13 -13.26 11.07
N ALA A 120 -21.30 -12.21 10.98
CA ALA A 120 -21.52 -10.97 11.71
C ALA A 120 -22.84 -10.30 11.30
N LEU A 121 -23.16 -10.29 10.00
CA LEU A 121 -24.39 -9.73 9.46
C LEU A 121 -25.62 -10.56 9.82
N SER A 122 -25.57 -11.89 9.68
CA SER A 122 -26.72 -12.76 9.97
C SER A 122 -27.05 -12.82 11.46
N SER A 123 -26.02 -12.80 12.33
CA SER A 123 -26.18 -12.71 13.78
C SER A 123 -26.42 -11.30 14.30
N ARG A 124 -26.36 -10.27 13.43
CA ARG A 124 -26.45 -8.85 13.78
C ARG A 124 -25.47 -8.44 14.88
N SER A 125 -24.26 -8.99 14.85
CA SER A 125 -23.24 -8.79 15.87
C SER A 125 -22.31 -7.65 15.51
N ALA A 126 -22.56 -6.47 16.10
CA ALA A 126 -21.70 -5.30 15.95
C ALA A 126 -20.28 -5.56 16.48
N PHE A 127 -20.16 -6.41 17.50
CA PHE A 127 -18.86 -6.88 18.00
C PHE A 127 -18.08 -7.68 16.96
N ALA A 128 -18.70 -8.68 16.32
CA ALA A 128 -18.02 -9.50 15.32
C ALA A 128 -17.60 -8.67 14.09
N LEU A 129 -18.45 -7.73 13.67
CA LEU A 129 -18.13 -6.78 12.60
C LEU A 129 -17.04 -5.78 13.03
N GLY A 130 -17.11 -5.29 14.26
CA GLY A 130 -16.09 -4.44 14.87
C GLY A 130 -14.72 -5.08 14.94
N LEU A 131 -14.63 -6.38 15.25
CA LEU A 131 -13.37 -7.12 15.21
C LEU A 131 -12.78 -7.20 13.78
N LEU A 132 -13.63 -7.35 12.76
CA LEU A 132 -13.20 -7.32 11.37
C LEU A 132 -12.65 -5.93 10.98
N ILE A 133 -13.30 -4.84 11.42
CA ILE A 133 -12.83 -3.47 11.22
C ILE A 133 -11.50 -3.22 11.96
N GLN A 134 -11.37 -3.72 13.19
CA GLN A 134 -10.12 -3.59 13.94
C GLN A 134 -8.97 -4.37 13.30
N LEU A 135 -9.23 -5.56 12.76
CA LEU A 135 -8.24 -6.30 11.99
C LEU A 135 -7.79 -5.50 10.75
N MET A 136 -8.72 -4.82 10.07
CA MET A 136 -8.39 -3.92 8.95
C MET A 136 -7.44 -2.80 9.39
N PHE A 137 -7.76 -2.08 10.47
CA PHE A 137 -6.90 -1.01 10.98
C PHE A 137 -5.56 -1.51 11.55
N PHE A 138 -5.54 -2.69 12.15
CA PHE A 138 -4.28 -3.32 12.57
C PHE A 138 -3.37 -3.59 11.37
N LEU A 139 -3.93 -4.12 10.28
CA LEU A 139 -3.18 -4.48 9.08
C LEU A 139 -2.86 -3.29 8.16
N VAL A 140 -3.58 -2.16 8.22
CA VAL A 140 -3.26 -1.00 7.37
C VAL A 140 -1.88 -0.44 7.67
N GLY A 141 -1.52 -0.32 8.96
CA GLY A 141 -0.18 0.13 9.36
C GLY A 141 0.91 -0.85 8.90
N TRP A 142 0.66 -2.16 9.03
CA TRP A 142 1.57 -3.20 8.53
C TRP A 142 1.77 -3.10 7.02
N HIS A 143 0.70 -2.84 6.30
CA HIS A 143 0.69 -2.70 4.85
C HIS A 143 1.50 -1.45 4.42
N TYR A 144 1.29 -0.31 5.07
CA TYR A 144 2.00 0.94 4.78
C TYR A 144 3.51 0.82 4.97
N VAL A 145 3.96 0.29 6.12
CA VAL A 145 5.40 0.17 6.39
C VAL A 145 6.08 -0.81 5.45
N LYS A 146 5.37 -1.88 5.02
CA LYS A 146 5.90 -2.82 4.04
C LYS A 146 5.97 -2.23 2.64
N GLN A 147 4.98 -1.43 2.25
CA GLN A 147 5.04 -0.70 0.99
C GLN A 147 6.24 0.26 0.99
N GLY A 148 6.42 1.05 2.05
CA GLY A 148 7.59 1.92 2.20
C GLY A 148 8.92 1.17 2.11
N PHE A 149 9.02 -0.01 2.71
CA PHE A 149 10.19 -0.90 2.54
C PHE A 149 10.37 -1.36 1.08
N GLY A 150 9.29 -1.77 0.41
CA GLY A 150 9.31 -2.15 -1.00
C GLY A 150 9.84 -1.01 -1.88
N VAL A 151 9.26 0.18 -1.73
CA VAL A 151 9.63 1.42 -2.43
C VAL A 151 11.11 1.73 -2.22
N MET A 152 11.59 1.70 -0.96
CA MET A 152 13.01 1.88 -0.63
C MET A 152 13.90 0.95 -1.45
N THR A 153 13.60 -0.35 -1.43
CA THR A 153 14.46 -1.35 -2.05
C THR A 153 14.44 -1.28 -3.57
N VAL A 154 13.28 -1.03 -4.19
CA VAL A 154 13.15 -0.95 -5.65
C VAL A 154 13.82 0.32 -6.18
N LEU A 155 13.51 1.49 -5.60
CA LEU A 155 14.06 2.76 -6.07
C LEU A 155 15.56 2.90 -5.77
N ALA A 156 16.05 2.32 -4.68
CA ALA A 156 17.49 2.22 -4.44
C ALA A 156 18.16 1.34 -5.50
N ALA A 157 17.58 0.18 -5.84
CA ALA A 157 18.12 -0.72 -6.86
C ALA A 157 18.14 -0.07 -8.25
N ARG A 158 17.11 0.70 -8.63
CA ARG A 158 17.09 1.52 -9.87
C ARG A 158 18.21 2.55 -9.93
N ARG A 159 18.74 2.97 -8.78
CA ARG A 159 19.86 3.91 -8.63
C ARG A 159 21.20 3.21 -8.36
N GLY A 160 21.28 1.91 -8.60
CA GLY A 160 22.51 1.12 -8.42
C GLY A 160 22.83 0.73 -6.97
N VAL A 161 22.03 1.12 -5.99
CA VAL A 161 22.25 0.79 -4.59
C VAL A 161 21.48 -0.49 -4.23
N ARG A 162 22.21 -1.56 -3.91
CA ARG A 162 21.63 -2.84 -3.49
C ARG A 162 21.85 -3.06 -2.01
N PHE A 163 20.79 -3.45 -1.30
CA PHE A 163 20.88 -3.87 0.10
C PHE A 163 21.07 -5.38 0.18
N ASP A 164 22.07 -5.80 0.95
CA ASP A 164 22.29 -7.21 1.23
C ASP A 164 21.18 -7.82 2.13
N PRO A 165 21.13 -9.15 2.32
CA PRO A 165 20.10 -9.78 3.14
C PRO A 165 20.08 -9.35 4.62
N ALA A 166 21.20 -8.93 5.20
CA ALA A 166 21.26 -8.42 6.57
C ALA A 166 20.74 -6.98 6.63
N GLU A 167 21.19 -6.11 5.71
CA GLU A 167 20.73 -4.72 5.60
C GLU A 167 19.21 -4.66 5.37
N ARG A 168 18.67 -5.54 4.50
CA ARG A 168 17.22 -5.67 4.27
C ARG A 168 16.46 -6.08 5.52
N ARG A 169 17.01 -6.99 6.32
CA ARG A 169 16.40 -7.41 7.59
C ARG A 169 16.37 -6.27 8.60
N VAL A 170 17.41 -5.44 8.66
CA VAL A 170 17.43 -4.24 9.51
C VAL A 170 16.32 -3.26 9.13
N LEU A 171 16.19 -2.94 7.83
CA LEU A 171 15.12 -2.06 7.35
C LEU A 171 13.72 -2.63 7.62
N LEU A 172 13.53 -3.93 7.37
CA LEU A 172 12.25 -4.60 7.60
C LEU A 172 11.91 -4.72 9.10
N ALA A 173 12.91 -4.96 9.96
CA ALA A 173 12.73 -4.96 11.41
C ALA A 173 12.30 -3.58 11.91
N HIS A 174 12.93 -2.51 11.42
CA HIS A 174 12.52 -1.15 11.77
C HIS A 174 11.10 -0.85 11.28
N ALA A 175 10.73 -1.26 10.06
CA ALA A 175 9.37 -1.12 9.56
C ALA A 175 8.33 -1.81 10.47
N PHE A 176 8.58 -3.05 10.89
CA PHE A 176 7.67 -3.78 11.78
C PHE A 176 7.64 -3.25 13.20
N LEU A 177 8.76 -2.79 13.75
CA LEU A 177 8.79 -2.16 15.06
C LEU A 177 8.08 -0.79 15.04
N GLY A 178 8.19 -0.05 13.93
CA GLY A 178 7.44 1.18 13.70
C GLY A 178 5.93 0.93 13.60
N TRP A 179 5.51 -0.12 12.89
CA TRP A 179 4.11 -0.56 12.87
C TRP A 179 3.61 -1.00 14.26
N ALA A 180 4.38 -1.81 14.98
CA ALA A 180 4.00 -2.25 16.32
C ALA A 180 3.82 -1.07 17.28
N TYR A 181 4.69 -0.05 17.18
CA TYR A 181 4.54 1.18 17.95
C TYR A 181 3.36 2.03 17.50
N ALA A 182 3.16 2.20 16.19
CA ALA A 182 2.01 2.91 15.63
C ALA A 182 0.66 2.29 16.03
N TRP A 183 0.60 0.97 16.14
CA TRP A 183 -0.58 0.29 16.67
C TRP A 183 -0.75 0.52 18.17
N ALA A 184 0.33 0.43 18.94
CA ALA A 184 0.27 0.55 20.39
C ALA A 184 0.09 1.99 20.90
N SER A 185 0.28 3.01 20.05
CA SER A 185 0.26 4.43 20.42
C SER A 185 -0.84 5.21 19.66
N PRO A 186 -1.69 5.97 20.36
CA PRO A 186 -1.73 6.11 21.82
C PRO A 186 -2.24 4.83 22.50
N PHE A 187 -1.90 4.64 23.78
CA PHE A 187 -2.49 3.58 24.60
C PHE A 187 -4.03 3.60 24.54
N ASP A 188 -4.63 2.46 24.16
CA ASP A 188 -6.08 2.29 24.12
C ASP A 188 -6.52 1.40 25.32
N PRO A 189 -7.25 1.96 26.31
CA PRO A 189 -7.78 1.19 27.44
C PRO A 189 -8.95 0.26 27.05
N GLY A 190 -9.39 0.26 25.79
CA GLY A 190 -10.64 -0.35 25.34
C GLY A 190 -11.79 0.63 25.57
N ARG A 191 -12.38 1.13 24.49
CA ARG A 191 -13.47 2.12 24.53
C ARG A 191 -14.47 1.88 23.43
N ALA A 192 -15.69 2.40 23.61
CA ALA A 192 -16.66 2.48 22.54
C ALA A 192 -16.14 3.42 21.45
N ILE A 193 -16.13 2.93 20.20
CA ILE A 193 -15.80 3.69 19.00
C ILE A 193 -16.86 3.43 17.94
N GLU A 194 -17.06 4.41 17.06
CA GLU A 194 -17.91 4.30 15.89
C GLU A 194 -17.03 4.38 14.65
N GLU A 195 -17.02 3.32 13.85
CA GLU A 195 -16.27 3.26 12.60
C GLU A 195 -17.13 2.70 11.50
N LYS A 196 -17.17 3.40 10.35
CA LYS A 196 -17.98 3.02 9.18
C LYS A 196 -19.47 2.80 9.53
N GLY A 197 -19.97 3.55 10.52
CA GLY A 197 -21.34 3.48 11.03
C GLY A 197 -21.59 2.37 12.05
N VAL A 198 -20.59 1.55 12.39
CA VAL A 198 -20.74 0.46 13.37
C VAL A 198 -20.16 0.90 14.71
N VAL A 199 -20.93 0.74 15.79
CA VAL A 199 -20.51 1.03 17.15
C VAL A 199 -20.02 -0.26 17.83
N TYR A 200 -18.78 -0.27 18.31
CA TYR A 200 -18.20 -1.43 18.98
C TYR A 200 -17.11 -1.03 19.97
N TRP A 201 -16.66 -1.98 20.80
CA TRP A 201 -15.57 -1.77 21.75
C TRP A 201 -14.20 -2.12 21.14
N SER A 202 -13.26 -1.20 21.24
CA SER A 202 -11.88 -1.43 20.80
C SER A 202 -11.16 -2.47 21.67
N VAL A 203 -10.19 -3.18 21.08
CA VAL A 203 -9.34 -4.14 21.79
C VAL A 203 -8.39 -3.38 22.70
N ARG A 204 -8.53 -3.60 24.00
CA ARG A 204 -7.66 -3.01 25.02
C ARG A 204 -6.20 -3.40 24.79
N HIS A 205 -5.31 -2.40 24.80
CA HIS A 205 -3.87 -2.62 24.81
C HIS A 205 -3.38 -3.03 26.21
N PRO A 206 -2.47 -4.02 26.31
CA PRO A 206 -1.79 -4.33 27.57
C PRO A 206 -1.00 -3.13 28.10
N ALA A 207 -0.95 -3.01 29.42
CA ALA A 207 -0.13 -1.99 30.08
C ALA A 207 1.35 -2.17 29.69
N GLY A 208 2.03 -1.07 29.36
CA GLY A 208 3.45 -1.09 28.96
C GLY A 208 3.71 -1.46 27.50
N LEU A 209 2.71 -1.91 26.73
CA LEU A 209 2.90 -2.24 25.31
C LEU A 209 3.43 -1.03 24.51
N GLU A 210 2.85 0.15 24.74
CA GLU A 210 3.30 1.40 24.10
C GLU A 210 4.76 1.72 24.46
N ALA A 211 5.12 1.65 25.75
CA ALA A 211 6.47 1.97 26.20
C ALA A 211 7.54 1.00 25.65
N LEU A 212 7.22 -0.29 25.59
CA LEU A 212 8.08 -1.33 25.03
C LEU A 212 8.29 -1.13 23.53
N THR A 213 7.19 -1.04 22.77
CA THR A 213 7.25 -0.87 21.31
C THR A 213 7.92 0.43 20.91
N ARG A 214 7.68 1.53 21.65
CA ARG A 214 8.40 2.80 21.50
C ARG A 214 9.91 2.60 21.63
N THR A 215 10.36 2.01 22.73
CA THR A 215 11.78 1.79 23.00
C THR A 215 12.44 0.97 21.89
N LEU A 216 11.81 -0.13 21.47
CA LEU A 216 12.31 -0.98 20.39
C LEU A 216 12.32 -0.25 19.04
N CYS A 217 11.28 0.54 18.73
CA CYS A 217 11.20 1.33 17.50
C CYS A 217 12.36 2.34 17.43
N PHE A 218 12.57 3.16 18.46
CA PHE A 218 13.66 4.14 18.49
C PHE A 218 15.06 3.47 18.49
N ALA A 219 15.23 2.36 19.21
CA ALA A 219 16.47 1.59 19.16
C ALA A 219 16.77 1.06 17.75
N SER A 220 15.75 0.52 17.07
CA SER A 220 15.90 0.04 15.68
C SER A 220 16.21 1.15 14.68
N ALA A 221 15.71 2.38 14.92
CA ALA A 221 16.05 3.55 14.12
C ALA A 221 17.55 3.87 14.19
N ALA A 222 18.14 3.81 15.39
CA ALA A 222 19.59 3.96 15.57
C ALA A 222 20.38 2.88 14.81
N VAL A 223 19.90 1.63 14.82
CA VAL A 223 20.51 0.53 14.04
C VAL A 223 20.44 0.80 12.53
N VAL A 224 19.31 1.34 12.02
CA VAL A 224 19.19 1.75 10.60
C VAL A 224 20.22 2.85 10.27
N VAL A 225 20.36 3.86 11.12
CA VAL A 225 21.35 4.95 10.92
C VAL A 225 22.77 4.39 10.87
N VAL A 226 23.14 3.53 11.82
CA VAL A 226 24.48 2.88 11.84
C VAL A 226 24.70 2.04 10.59
N MET A 227 23.70 1.27 10.16
CA MET A 227 23.78 0.46 8.93
C MET A 227 24.00 1.35 7.69
N LEU A 228 23.22 2.43 7.54
CA LEU A 228 23.38 3.37 6.43
C LEU A 228 24.74 4.07 6.46
N ALA A 229 25.23 4.47 7.64
CA ALA A 229 26.54 5.10 7.79
C ALA A 229 27.69 4.15 7.42
N ARG A 230 27.60 2.87 7.84
CA ARG A 230 28.58 1.83 7.45
C ARG A 230 28.56 1.57 5.95
N LYS A 231 27.37 1.50 5.37
CA LYS A 231 27.19 1.32 3.92
C LYS A 231 27.77 2.51 3.15
N TRP A 232 27.51 3.73 3.59
CA TRP A 232 28.06 4.95 3.00
C TRP A 232 29.58 4.97 3.03
N ARG A 233 30.19 4.60 4.17
CA ARG A 233 31.65 4.47 4.28
C ARG A 233 32.24 3.42 3.34
N ARG A 234 31.52 2.32 3.09
CA ARG A 234 31.97 1.22 2.21
C ARG A 234 31.79 1.54 0.73
N GLU A 235 30.70 2.20 0.36
CA GLU A 235 30.26 2.38 -1.03
C GLU A 235 30.47 3.81 -1.55
N GLY A 236 30.88 4.74 -0.68
CA GLY A 236 31.17 6.13 -1.01
C GLY A 236 29.91 6.99 -1.15
N ALA A 237 29.12 6.79 -2.20
CA ALA A 237 27.91 7.58 -2.45
C ALA A 237 26.64 6.73 -2.34
N LEU A 238 25.65 7.23 -1.60
CA LEU A 238 24.33 6.61 -1.51
C LEU A 238 23.28 7.57 -2.09
N PRO A 239 22.97 7.49 -3.40
CA PRO A 239 21.91 8.29 -4.02
C PRO A 239 20.52 7.80 -3.59
N ILE A 240 20.25 7.73 -2.29
CA ILE A 240 19.04 7.13 -1.71
C ILE A 240 18.08 8.15 -1.12
N ALA A 241 18.23 9.45 -1.39
CA ALA A 241 17.37 10.48 -0.80
C ALA A 241 15.88 10.19 -1.05
N THR A 242 15.48 10.00 -2.32
CA THR A 242 14.09 9.64 -2.67
C THR A 242 13.59 8.35 -2.02
N PRO A 243 14.27 7.18 -2.17
CA PRO A 243 13.83 5.95 -1.52
C PRO A 243 13.78 6.06 0.02
N LEU A 244 14.76 6.75 0.62
CA LEU A 244 14.82 6.92 2.08
C LEU A 244 13.69 7.83 2.57
N THR A 245 13.36 8.91 1.86
CA THR A 245 12.20 9.74 2.19
C THR A 245 10.92 8.92 2.13
N ALA A 246 10.71 8.13 1.07
CA ALA A 246 9.53 7.27 0.95
C ALA A 246 9.40 6.31 2.14
N PHE A 247 10.51 5.67 2.52
CA PHE A 247 10.57 4.77 3.68
C PHE A 247 10.24 5.48 4.99
N LEU A 248 10.93 6.59 5.27
CA LEU A 248 10.76 7.33 6.52
C LEU A 248 9.37 7.92 6.65
N VAL A 249 8.83 8.48 5.57
CA VAL A 249 7.46 9.01 5.54
C VAL A 249 6.44 7.90 5.82
N SER A 250 6.59 6.72 5.19
CA SER A 250 5.65 5.60 5.40
C SER A 250 5.66 5.10 6.85
N VAL A 251 6.84 5.01 7.48
CA VAL A 251 6.99 4.53 8.86
C VAL A 251 6.63 5.61 9.88
N TRP A 252 7.28 6.77 9.80
CA TRP A 252 7.17 7.79 10.84
C TRP A 252 5.97 8.69 10.67
N THR A 253 5.73 9.18 9.46
CA THR A 253 4.68 10.18 9.24
C THR A 253 3.31 9.54 9.03
N TRP A 254 3.23 8.52 8.17
CA TRP A 254 1.95 7.91 7.81
C TRP A 254 1.47 6.84 8.79
N SER A 255 2.37 6.24 9.57
CA SER A 255 2.01 5.24 10.57
C SER A 255 2.09 5.80 11.99
N ILE A 256 3.30 6.11 12.50
CA ILE A 256 3.50 6.51 13.90
C ILE A 256 2.85 7.86 14.23
N TYR A 257 3.05 8.87 13.38
CA TYR A 257 2.58 10.25 13.58
C TYR A 257 1.44 10.62 12.63
N SER A 258 0.62 9.64 12.26
CA SER A 258 -0.51 9.82 11.33
C SER A 258 -1.52 10.87 11.83
N SER A 259 -1.64 11.04 13.14
CA SER A 259 -2.51 12.01 13.80
C SER A 259 -1.84 13.34 14.17
N ALA A 260 -0.56 13.54 13.82
CA ALA A 260 0.18 14.75 14.20
C ALA A 260 -0.38 16.03 13.58
N ASP A 261 -1.08 15.91 12.44
CA ASP A 261 -1.76 17.02 11.79
C ASP A 261 -3.17 16.62 11.33
N PRO A 262 -4.21 17.38 11.75
CA PRO A 262 -5.60 17.02 11.48
C PRO A 262 -5.99 17.13 10.01
N LEU A 263 -5.22 17.86 9.17
CA LEU A 263 -5.49 17.95 7.73
C LEU A 263 -4.72 16.89 6.96
N VAL A 264 -3.43 16.72 7.28
CA VAL A 264 -2.58 15.71 6.61
C VAL A 264 -3.15 14.31 6.80
N ARG A 265 -3.74 13.99 7.97
CA ARG A 265 -4.33 12.67 8.22
C ARG A 265 -5.34 12.22 7.16
N TYR A 266 -6.13 13.15 6.61
CA TYR A 266 -7.12 12.85 5.57
C TYR A 266 -6.48 12.55 4.21
N VAL A 267 -5.29 13.09 3.96
CA VAL A 267 -4.58 12.97 2.68
C VAL A 267 -3.68 11.73 2.65
N ILE A 268 -3.31 11.17 3.81
CA ILE A 268 -2.43 9.99 3.92
C ILE A 268 -2.92 8.81 3.04
N PRO A 269 -4.20 8.37 3.08
CA PRO A 269 -4.65 7.28 2.23
C PRO A 269 -4.49 7.57 0.73
N ALA A 270 -4.69 8.82 0.31
CA ALA A 270 -4.50 9.23 -1.08
C ALA A 270 -3.02 9.20 -1.48
N LEU A 271 -2.11 9.68 -0.61
CA LEU A 271 -0.66 9.62 -0.86
C LEU A 271 -0.15 8.18 -0.96
N HIS A 272 -0.63 7.30 -0.08
CA HIS A 272 -0.33 5.87 -0.12
C HIS A 272 -0.77 5.24 -1.45
N SER A 273 -1.99 5.56 -1.88
CA SER A 273 -2.57 5.09 -3.14
C SER A 273 -1.81 5.62 -4.36
N VAL A 274 -1.41 6.89 -4.36
CA VAL A 274 -0.59 7.49 -5.43
C VAL A 274 0.78 6.82 -5.51
N GLN A 275 1.42 6.57 -4.35
CA GLN A 275 2.69 5.83 -4.30
C GLN A 275 2.51 4.45 -4.93
N TYR A 276 1.44 3.71 -4.58
CA TYR A 276 1.15 2.41 -5.18
C TYR A 276 0.90 2.49 -6.69
N LEU A 277 0.02 3.38 -7.13
CA LEU A 277 -0.36 3.55 -8.53
C LEU A 277 0.85 3.91 -9.40
N TYR A 278 1.84 4.61 -8.85
CA TYR A 278 3.11 4.85 -9.53
C TYR A 278 3.87 3.54 -9.84
N PHE A 279 3.95 2.60 -8.89
CA PHE A 279 4.59 1.29 -9.14
C PHE A 279 3.76 0.40 -10.06
N VAL A 280 2.43 0.46 -9.98
CA VAL A 280 1.54 -0.17 -10.96
C VAL A 280 1.82 0.40 -12.35
N TRP A 281 1.94 1.72 -12.48
CA TRP A 281 2.25 2.35 -13.76
C TRP A 281 3.60 1.90 -14.31
N LEU A 282 4.66 1.86 -13.48
CA LEU A 282 5.98 1.35 -13.91
C LEU A 282 5.88 -0.08 -14.44
N LEU A 283 5.25 -0.98 -13.67
CA LEU A 283 5.11 -2.39 -14.03
C LEU A 283 4.28 -2.57 -15.30
N ARG A 284 3.10 -1.94 -15.35
CA ARG A 284 2.13 -2.14 -16.44
C ARG A 284 2.54 -1.44 -17.72
N ARG A 285 3.17 -0.27 -17.63
CA ARG A 285 3.72 0.40 -18.80
C ARG A 285 4.86 -0.40 -19.41
N GLY A 286 5.77 -0.95 -18.59
CA GLY A 286 6.85 -1.81 -19.06
C GLY A 286 6.34 -3.03 -19.82
N GLU A 287 5.38 -3.76 -19.24
CA GLU A 287 4.75 -4.89 -19.95
C GLU A 287 3.96 -4.45 -21.18
N ALA A 288 3.34 -3.27 -21.12
CA ALA A 288 2.54 -2.75 -22.22
C ALA A 288 3.38 -2.45 -23.45
N VAL A 289 4.52 -1.80 -23.25
CA VAL A 289 5.50 -1.49 -24.30
C VAL A 289 6.14 -2.78 -24.85
N GLU A 290 6.49 -3.74 -24.00
CA GLU A 290 7.06 -5.02 -24.45
C GLU A 290 6.08 -5.77 -25.38
N ARG A 291 4.79 -5.76 -25.08
CA ARG A 291 3.77 -6.49 -25.85
C ARG A 291 3.26 -5.75 -27.08
N GLU A 292 3.50 -4.44 -27.17
CA GLU A 292 3.25 -3.67 -28.39
C GLU A 292 4.24 -4.05 -29.51
N GLY A 293 5.45 -4.50 -29.13
CA GLY A 293 6.48 -4.97 -30.07
C GLY A 293 6.39 -6.46 -30.42
N PRO A 294 7.31 -6.93 -31.29
CA PRO A 294 7.48 -8.36 -31.58
C PRO A 294 7.81 -9.15 -30.30
N PRO A 295 7.35 -10.41 -30.17
CA PRO A 295 6.55 -11.18 -31.13
C PRO A 295 5.03 -11.00 -30.97
N TRP A 296 4.58 -10.14 -30.05
CA TRP A 296 3.18 -10.10 -29.61
C TRP A 296 2.29 -9.21 -30.48
N PHE A 297 2.80 -8.04 -30.88
CA PHE A 297 2.08 -7.05 -31.71
C PHE A 297 0.66 -6.73 -31.18
N GLU A 298 0.52 -6.62 -29.86
CA GLU A 298 -0.75 -6.28 -29.24
C GLU A 298 -1.11 -4.79 -29.41
N THR A 299 -2.33 -4.42 -29.01
CA THR A 299 -2.79 -3.03 -28.97
C THR A 299 -1.81 -2.12 -28.25
N SER A 300 -1.76 -0.84 -28.67
CA SER A 300 -0.79 0.13 -28.15
C SER A 300 -0.77 0.22 -26.63
N ALA A 301 0.41 0.51 -26.08
CA ALA A 301 0.59 0.60 -24.64
C ALA A 301 -0.35 1.63 -24.00
N GLN A 302 -0.64 2.73 -24.70
CA GLN A 302 -1.57 3.77 -24.25
C GLN A 302 -2.99 3.23 -24.08
N VAL A 303 -3.50 2.49 -25.06
CA VAL A 303 -4.85 1.91 -25.01
C VAL A 303 -4.96 0.92 -23.85
N ARG A 304 -3.96 0.07 -23.65
CA ARG A 304 -3.95 -0.92 -22.56
C ARG A 304 -3.92 -0.26 -21.18
N MET A 305 -3.15 0.82 -21.03
CA MET A 305 -3.12 1.61 -19.79
C MET A 305 -4.45 2.34 -19.56
N GLY A 306 -5.08 2.86 -20.62
CA GLY A 306 -6.41 3.47 -20.55
C GLY A 306 -7.49 2.49 -20.12
N ILE A 307 -7.52 1.30 -20.71
CA ILE A 307 -8.43 0.21 -20.33
C ILE A 307 -8.24 -0.17 -18.86
N LEU A 308 -6.98 -0.32 -18.41
CA LEU A 308 -6.68 -0.61 -17.01
C LEU A 308 -7.22 0.47 -16.07
N ALA A 309 -7.00 1.76 -16.40
CA ALA A 309 -7.45 2.87 -15.58
C ALA A 309 -9.00 2.94 -15.48
N VAL A 310 -9.69 2.83 -16.62
CA VAL A 310 -11.17 2.83 -16.64
C VAL A 310 -11.73 1.61 -15.90
N SER A 311 -11.12 0.43 -16.08
CA SER A 311 -11.54 -0.78 -15.38
C SER A 311 -11.34 -0.67 -13.86
N ALA A 312 -10.23 -0.07 -13.43
CA ALA A 312 -9.96 0.15 -12.02
C ALA A 312 -10.96 1.15 -11.40
N LEU A 313 -11.28 2.24 -12.10
CA LEU A 313 -12.30 3.20 -11.66
C LEU A 313 -13.68 2.55 -11.55
N ALA A 314 -14.12 1.84 -12.59
CA ALA A 314 -15.42 1.19 -12.60
C ALA A 314 -15.54 0.12 -11.51
N LEU A 315 -14.54 -0.75 -11.38
CA LEU A 315 -14.52 -1.78 -10.34
C LEU A 315 -14.41 -1.17 -8.94
N GLY A 316 -13.60 -0.12 -8.76
CA GLY A 316 -13.49 0.61 -7.50
C GLY A 316 -14.83 1.16 -7.05
N TRP A 317 -15.54 1.85 -7.96
CA TRP A 317 -16.88 2.36 -7.68
C TRP A 317 -17.86 1.24 -7.28
N VAL A 318 -17.84 0.11 -8.01
CA VAL A 318 -18.69 -1.04 -7.66
C VAL A 318 -18.38 -1.56 -6.27
N LEU A 319 -17.11 -1.74 -5.92
CA LEU A 319 -16.69 -2.35 -4.65
C LEU A 319 -16.94 -1.46 -3.43
N PHE A 320 -16.74 -0.13 -3.54
CA PHE A 320 -16.82 0.79 -2.40
C PHE A 320 -18.13 1.59 -2.32
N HIS A 321 -18.89 1.64 -3.41
CA HIS A 321 -20.13 2.43 -3.47
C HIS A 321 -21.30 1.62 -3.99
N GLY A 322 -21.25 1.17 -5.24
CA GLY A 322 -22.39 0.54 -5.91
C GLY A 322 -22.95 -0.68 -5.16
N ALA A 323 -22.10 -1.67 -4.91
CA ALA A 323 -22.49 -2.89 -4.20
C ALA A 323 -22.87 -2.65 -2.74
N PRO A 324 -22.05 -1.98 -1.89
CA PRO A 324 -22.41 -1.79 -0.49
C PRO A 324 -23.68 -0.94 -0.31
N THR A 325 -23.85 0.15 -1.07
CA THR A 325 -25.08 0.97 -0.99
C THR A 325 -26.31 0.16 -1.39
N ALA A 326 -26.24 -0.59 -2.50
CA ALA A 326 -27.36 -1.43 -2.92
C ALA A 326 -27.73 -2.48 -1.85
N LEU A 327 -26.74 -3.11 -1.21
CA LEU A 327 -26.99 -4.09 -0.16
C LEU A 327 -27.56 -3.45 1.11
N ASP A 328 -27.04 -2.31 1.53
CA ASP A 328 -27.57 -1.58 2.70
C ASP A 328 -29.02 -1.13 2.46
N ASP A 329 -29.32 -0.57 1.28
CA ASP A 329 -30.68 -0.11 0.95
C ASP A 329 -31.69 -1.25 0.82
N LEU A 330 -31.27 -2.40 0.29
CA LEU A 330 -32.16 -3.55 0.06
C LEU A 330 -32.37 -4.41 1.32
N LEU A 331 -31.34 -4.56 2.15
CA LEU A 331 -31.31 -5.59 3.20
C LEU A 331 -31.38 -5.05 4.63
N VAL A 332 -31.15 -3.75 4.86
CA VAL A 332 -31.13 -3.17 6.21
C VAL A 332 -32.50 -2.57 6.59
N PRO A 333 -33.21 -3.14 7.57
CA PRO A 333 -34.48 -2.59 8.02
C PRO A 333 -34.30 -1.22 8.67
N LYS A 334 -35.26 -0.30 8.48
CA LYS A 334 -35.22 1.06 9.07
C LYS A 334 -35.01 1.06 10.59
N LYS A 335 -35.58 0.09 11.31
CA LYS A 335 -35.42 -0.04 12.78
C LYS A 335 -34.00 -0.45 13.20
N SER A 336 -33.25 -1.14 12.34
CA SER A 336 -31.87 -1.56 12.61
C SER A 336 -30.88 -0.40 12.54
N ARG A 337 -31.26 0.75 11.96
CA ARG A 337 -30.42 1.96 11.91
C ARG A 337 -30.15 2.57 13.28
N LEU A 338 -30.91 2.18 14.30
CA LEU A 338 -30.81 2.66 15.69
C LEU A 338 -30.09 1.66 16.60
N THR A 339 -29.51 0.58 16.06
CA THR A 339 -28.72 -0.39 16.84
C THR A 339 -27.23 -0.17 16.61
N ASP A 340 -26.39 -0.88 17.36
CA ASP A 340 -24.92 -0.82 17.25
C ASP A 340 -24.38 -1.24 15.87
N MET A 341 -25.18 -1.94 15.06
CA MET A 341 -24.82 -2.25 13.66
C MET A 341 -24.87 -1.01 12.75
N GLY A 342 -25.58 0.03 13.19
CA GLY A 342 -25.78 1.27 12.47
C GLY A 342 -26.52 1.15 11.15
N PRO A 343 -26.50 2.23 10.34
CA PRO A 343 -27.29 2.30 9.12
C PRO A 343 -26.66 1.58 7.92
N THR A 344 -25.34 1.33 7.95
CA THR A 344 -24.57 0.84 6.79
C THR A 344 -23.66 -0.36 7.10
N PRO A 345 -24.18 -1.46 7.69
CA PRO A 345 -23.38 -2.62 8.07
C PRO A 345 -22.78 -3.38 6.87
N TYR A 346 -23.41 -3.37 5.69
CA TYR A 346 -22.85 -4.01 4.49
C TYR A 346 -21.70 -3.19 3.93
N PHE A 347 -21.79 -1.85 3.93
CA PHE A 347 -20.65 -0.98 3.65
C PHE A 347 -19.48 -1.27 4.56
N ALA A 348 -19.69 -1.32 5.89
CA ALA A 348 -18.63 -1.64 6.84
C ALA A 348 -17.98 -3.01 6.56
N ALA A 349 -18.79 -4.04 6.30
CA ALA A 349 -18.31 -5.39 6.02
C ALA A 349 -17.51 -5.47 4.71
N LEU A 350 -18.04 -4.93 3.61
CA LEU A 350 -17.37 -4.93 2.31
C LEU A 350 -16.11 -4.05 2.31
N TYR A 351 -16.17 -2.89 2.96
CA TYR A 351 -15.01 -2.00 3.09
C TYR A 351 -13.87 -2.73 3.81
N ALA A 352 -14.12 -3.36 4.96
CA ALA A 352 -13.12 -4.11 5.70
C ALA A 352 -12.62 -5.34 4.91
N PHE A 353 -13.52 -6.08 4.26
CA PHE A 353 -13.17 -7.20 3.39
C PHE A 353 -12.18 -6.79 2.29
N VAL A 354 -12.52 -5.75 1.53
CA VAL A 354 -11.72 -5.32 0.38
C VAL A 354 -10.35 -4.85 0.82
N ASN A 355 -10.28 -4.08 1.90
CA ASN A 355 -9.02 -3.59 2.47
C ASN A 355 -8.12 -4.76 2.92
N ILE A 356 -8.65 -5.66 3.76
CA ILE A 356 -7.86 -6.78 4.28
C ILE A 356 -7.38 -7.67 3.14
N HIS A 357 -8.26 -8.09 2.24
CA HIS A 357 -7.91 -8.94 1.12
C HIS A 357 -6.87 -8.30 0.19
N HIS A 358 -6.98 -6.99 -0.06
CA HIS A 358 -5.98 -6.22 -0.79
C HIS A 358 -4.58 -6.32 -0.16
N TYR A 359 -4.47 -6.19 1.18
CA TYR A 359 -3.17 -6.33 1.87
C TYR A 359 -2.52 -7.70 1.64
N PHE A 360 -3.32 -8.77 1.59
CA PHE A 360 -2.83 -10.12 1.30
C PHE A 360 -2.46 -10.30 -0.17
N MET A 361 -3.23 -9.76 -1.11
CA MET A 361 -2.91 -9.81 -2.54
C MET A 361 -1.59 -9.09 -2.83
N ASP A 362 -1.38 -7.92 -2.23
CA ASP A 362 -0.14 -7.16 -2.36
C ASP A 362 1.06 -7.88 -1.77
N PHE A 363 0.88 -8.67 -0.71
CA PHE A 363 1.94 -9.54 -0.19
C PHE A 363 2.40 -10.60 -1.21
N VAL A 364 1.62 -10.89 -2.24
CA VAL A 364 1.97 -11.80 -3.33
C VAL A 364 2.51 -11.03 -4.53
N ILE A 365 1.81 -9.98 -4.98
CA ILE A 365 2.14 -9.25 -6.23
C ILE A 365 3.55 -8.66 -6.18
N TRP A 366 3.93 -8.01 -5.08
CA TRP A 366 5.13 -7.19 -5.01
C TRP A 366 6.39 -7.96 -4.56
N ARG A 367 6.30 -9.29 -4.55
CA ARG A 367 7.43 -10.15 -4.19
C ARG A 367 8.43 -10.29 -5.33
N ARG A 368 9.71 -10.36 -4.98
CA ARG A 368 10.80 -10.60 -5.95
C ARG A 368 10.62 -11.92 -6.70
N GLU A 369 10.01 -12.92 -6.07
CA GLU A 369 9.70 -14.22 -6.67
C GLU A 369 8.60 -14.15 -7.74
N ASN A 370 7.84 -13.03 -7.82
CA ASN A 370 6.90 -12.80 -8.90
C ASN A 370 7.66 -12.33 -10.16
N PRO A 371 7.63 -13.09 -11.27
CA PRO A 371 8.37 -12.74 -12.49
C PRO A 371 7.96 -11.40 -13.10
N GLU A 372 6.73 -10.92 -12.86
CA GLU A 372 6.29 -9.61 -13.37
C GLU A 372 7.03 -8.44 -12.72
N THR A 373 7.61 -8.62 -11.53
CA THR A 373 8.36 -7.55 -10.86
C THR A 373 9.66 -7.16 -11.57
N ARG A 374 10.08 -7.91 -12.61
CA ARG A 374 11.24 -7.55 -13.47
C ARG A 374 11.11 -6.15 -14.08
N TYR A 375 9.89 -5.72 -14.40
CA TYR A 375 9.62 -4.40 -14.99
C TYR A 375 9.85 -3.24 -14.01
N LEU A 376 9.93 -3.50 -12.71
CA LEU A 376 10.19 -2.45 -11.72
C LEU A 376 11.67 -2.04 -11.67
N THR A 377 12.56 -2.96 -12.02
CA THR A 377 14.01 -2.75 -12.03
C THR A 377 14.58 -2.56 -13.43
N ALA A 378 13.81 -2.84 -14.47
CA ALA A 378 14.16 -2.47 -15.84
C ALA A 378 14.17 -0.94 -15.94
N VAL A 379 15.29 -0.39 -16.41
CA VAL A 379 15.46 1.03 -16.71
C VAL A 379 15.36 1.21 -18.21
#